data_AF-A0A6A5H0Y0-F1
#
_entry.id   AF-A0A6A5H0Y0-F1
#
_cell.length_a   1.000
_cell.length_b   1.000
_cell.length_c   1.000
_cell.angle_alpha   90.00
_cell.angle_beta   90.00
_cell.angle_gamma   90.00
#
_symmetry.space_group_name_H-M   'P 1'
#
loop_
_entity.id
_entity.type
_entity.pdbx_description
1 polymer ?
#
loop_
_entity_poly.entity_id
_entity_poly.type
_entity_poly.pdbx_seq_one_letter_code
_entity_poly.pdbx_strand_id
1 'polypeptide(L)'
;MSEKMSKPINSEEAFERFFRSLKILNRPPRLSNLPNVVIKKIIKKCELRDLLALRNVSKHFRNVVDARVKYNGIKVSCRRDHVLIELRYRGGFSRYVVYAGVDWNSEVVFSNIAYKSEYTPDRTVAISVGKECEVIKSEDYEKMAFFDLAIVLKNPKIEVGCFTFEYYVEKANMPITVQDAESSKRFYEKMRTLLSSLNHKLLVSKVKLVVEDPDGVLAILPYVVPVFLQEIEINSEVSTNSWQNQVKIERIVNLEQWMKVKDILKTKNTFEFFPMEHLVHFERFRIYQSFSCPRTNTG
;
A
#
# COMPACT_ATOMS: atom_id res chain seq x y z
N MET A 1 21.85 -26.49 -41.43
CA MET A 1 21.66 -25.28 -42.26
C MET A 1 20.53 -24.46 -41.65
N SER A 2 20.82 -23.20 -41.36
CA SER A 2 20.20 -22.29 -40.37
C SER A 2 18.67 -22.23 -40.32
N GLU A 3 18.16 -22.42 -39.11
CA GLU A 3 16.90 -21.90 -38.58
C GLU A 3 16.87 -20.37 -38.76
N LYS A 4 15.86 -19.82 -39.44
CA LYS A 4 15.68 -18.36 -39.53
C LYS A 4 15.08 -17.86 -38.22
N MET A 5 15.94 -17.45 -37.29
CA MET A 5 15.57 -16.59 -36.17
C MET A 5 14.91 -15.31 -36.71
N SER A 6 13.61 -15.18 -36.51
CA SER A 6 12.88 -13.93 -36.72
C SER A 6 13.46 -12.87 -35.77
N LYS A 7 14.13 -11.86 -36.32
CA LYS A 7 14.66 -10.74 -35.55
C LYS A 7 13.51 -9.98 -34.88
N PRO A 8 13.65 -9.55 -33.62
CA PRO A 8 12.63 -8.74 -32.96
C PRO A 8 12.50 -7.41 -33.70
N ILE A 9 11.29 -7.12 -34.18
CA ILE A 9 10.97 -5.87 -34.89
C ILE A 9 11.29 -4.70 -33.95
N ASN A 10 12.16 -3.78 -34.41
CA ASN A 10 12.53 -2.58 -33.68
C ASN A 10 11.27 -1.74 -33.42
N SER A 11 11.11 -1.25 -32.18
CA SER A 11 9.96 -0.45 -31.75
C SER A 11 9.72 0.82 -32.59
N GLU A 12 10.79 1.35 -33.19
CA GLU A 12 10.75 2.52 -34.08
C GLU A 12 10.23 2.16 -35.47
N GLU A 13 10.59 1.00 -35.97
CA GLU A 13 10.13 0.47 -37.25
C GLU A 13 8.63 0.06 -37.20
N ALA A 14 8.18 -0.47 -36.05
CA ALA A 14 6.77 -0.72 -35.79
C ALA A 14 5.95 0.57 -35.67
N PHE A 15 6.54 1.64 -35.13
CA PHE A 15 5.92 2.96 -35.03
C PHE A 15 5.76 3.59 -36.42
N GLU A 16 6.83 3.60 -37.22
CA GLU A 16 6.82 4.13 -38.58
C GLU A 16 5.85 3.40 -39.51
N ARG A 17 5.79 2.05 -39.42
CA ARG A 17 4.81 1.26 -40.18
C ARG A 17 3.37 1.61 -39.83
N PHE A 18 3.08 1.84 -38.55
CA PHE A 18 1.75 2.19 -38.08
C PHE A 18 1.32 3.58 -38.59
N PHE A 19 2.18 4.59 -38.50
CA PHE A 19 1.88 5.94 -39.01
C PHE A 19 1.71 5.95 -40.54
N ARG A 20 2.50 5.16 -41.28
CA ARG A 20 2.28 4.97 -42.72
C ARG A 20 0.90 4.37 -43.03
N SER A 21 0.44 3.37 -42.26
CA SER A 21 -0.90 2.80 -42.45
C SER A 21 -2.05 3.76 -42.10
N LEU A 22 -1.86 4.67 -41.15
CA LEU A 22 -2.85 5.67 -40.76
C LEU A 22 -3.03 6.77 -41.82
N LYS A 23 -1.93 7.17 -42.48
CA LYS A 23 -1.96 8.12 -43.60
C LYS A 23 -2.81 7.61 -44.77
N ILE A 24 -2.95 6.29 -44.93
CA ILE A 24 -3.75 5.66 -45.99
C ILE A 24 -5.24 5.64 -45.64
N LEU A 25 -5.62 5.69 -44.36
CA LEU A 25 -6.99 5.45 -43.89
C LEU A 25 -7.84 6.71 -43.63
N ASN A 26 -7.31 7.93 -43.84
CA ASN A 26 -8.01 9.22 -43.68
C ASN A 26 -8.92 9.33 -42.43
N ARG A 27 -8.55 8.66 -41.33
CA ARG A 27 -9.26 8.71 -40.05
C ARG A 27 -8.30 9.06 -38.93
N PRO A 28 -8.69 9.93 -37.99
CA PRO A 28 -7.84 10.22 -36.84
C PRO A 28 -7.59 8.92 -36.05
N PRO A 29 -6.33 8.61 -35.71
CA PRO A 29 -6.01 7.40 -34.97
C PRO A 29 -6.68 7.40 -33.60
N ARG A 30 -7.46 6.36 -33.32
CA ARG A 30 -7.98 6.11 -31.98
C ARG A 30 -6.88 5.52 -31.12
N LEU A 31 -6.85 5.86 -29.83
CA LEU A 31 -5.90 5.30 -28.86
C LEU A 31 -5.92 3.76 -28.86
N SER A 32 -7.11 3.16 -29.07
CA SER A 32 -7.31 1.70 -29.14
C SER A 32 -6.61 1.01 -30.31
N ASN A 33 -6.23 1.78 -31.33
CA ASN A 33 -5.60 1.27 -32.53
C ASN A 33 -4.07 1.35 -32.43
N LEU A 34 -3.53 2.02 -31.40
CA LEU A 34 -2.10 2.13 -31.19
C LEU A 34 -1.51 0.76 -30.80
N PRO A 35 -0.29 0.42 -31.24
CA PRO A 35 0.41 -0.76 -30.77
C PRO A 35 0.63 -0.72 -29.24
N ASN A 36 0.57 -1.88 -28.59
CA ASN A 36 0.81 -2.03 -27.14
C ASN A 36 2.10 -1.35 -26.66
N VAL A 37 3.15 -1.33 -27.49
CA VAL A 37 4.43 -0.69 -27.18
C VAL A 37 4.26 0.83 -26.99
N VAL A 38 3.42 1.47 -27.80
CA VAL A 38 3.13 2.91 -27.73
C VAL A 38 2.21 3.22 -26.56
N ILE A 39 1.13 2.45 -26.39
CA ILE A 39 0.21 2.57 -25.24
C ILE A 39 0.99 2.45 -23.93
N LYS A 40 1.94 1.51 -23.85
CA LYS A 40 2.85 1.36 -22.72
C LYS A 40 3.70 2.62 -22.49
N LYS A 41 4.18 3.32 -23.52
CA LYS A 41 4.92 4.59 -23.34
C LYS A 41 4.00 5.71 -22.83
N ILE A 42 2.74 5.76 -23.27
CA ILE A 42 1.73 6.74 -22.82
C ILE A 42 1.40 6.53 -21.35
N ILE A 43 1.07 5.28 -20.97
CA ILE A 43 0.78 4.87 -19.58
C ILE A 43 1.89 5.30 -18.61
N LYS A 44 3.17 5.30 -19.03
CA LYS A 44 4.28 5.76 -18.17
C LYS A 44 4.21 7.24 -17.81
N LYS A 45 3.52 8.05 -18.61
CA LYS A 45 3.38 9.50 -18.42
C LYS A 45 2.02 9.88 -17.84
N CYS A 46 1.10 8.93 -17.72
CA CYS A 46 -0.26 9.17 -17.24
C CYS A 46 -0.31 9.36 -15.72
N GLU A 47 -1.25 10.22 -15.29
CA GLU A 47 -1.59 10.35 -13.89
C GLU A 47 -2.39 9.14 -13.37
N LEU A 48 -2.56 8.99 -12.05
CA LEU A 48 -3.22 7.82 -11.47
C LEU A 48 -4.66 7.84 -11.93
N ARG A 49 -5.32 9.00 -11.86
CA ARG A 49 -6.66 9.17 -12.41
C ARG A 49 -6.75 8.83 -13.90
N ASP A 50 -5.76 9.22 -14.70
CA ASP A 50 -5.72 8.82 -16.12
C ASP A 50 -5.57 7.31 -16.26
N LEU A 51 -4.73 6.66 -15.46
CA LEU A 51 -4.55 5.21 -15.47
C LEU A 51 -5.83 4.49 -15.05
N LEU A 52 -6.51 4.97 -14.01
CA LEU A 52 -7.79 4.43 -13.54
C LEU A 52 -8.89 4.65 -14.58
N ALA A 53 -8.92 5.82 -15.23
CA ALA A 53 -9.83 6.11 -16.33
C ALA A 53 -9.58 5.19 -17.53
N LEU A 54 -8.33 5.08 -17.99
CA LEU A 54 -7.92 4.19 -19.08
C LEU A 54 -8.30 2.74 -18.80
N ARG A 55 -8.14 2.29 -17.55
CA ARG A 55 -8.53 0.95 -17.09
C ARG A 55 -10.05 0.71 -17.14
N ASN A 56 -10.86 1.76 -17.01
CA ASN A 56 -12.32 1.71 -17.11
C ASN A 56 -12.83 1.81 -18.55
N VAL A 57 -12.08 2.43 -19.46
CA VAL A 57 -12.49 2.65 -20.86
C VAL A 57 -12.64 1.36 -21.67
N SER A 58 -11.72 0.39 -21.58
CA SER A 58 -11.84 -0.86 -22.34
C SER A 58 -11.13 -2.06 -21.70
N LYS A 59 -11.57 -3.27 -22.07
CA LYS A 59 -10.88 -4.53 -21.67
C LYS A 59 -9.42 -4.55 -22.15
N HIS A 60 -9.14 -4.00 -23.33
CA HIS A 60 -7.79 -3.93 -23.88
C HIS A 60 -6.86 -3.05 -23.04
N PHE A 61 -7.27 -1.81 -22.75
CA PHE A 61 -6.48 -0.91 -21.90
C PHE A 61 -6.34 -1.43 -20.48
N ARG A 62 -7.40 -2.00 -19.92
CA ARG A 62 -7.34 -2.69 -18.63
C ARG A 62 -6.25 -3.74 -18.62
N ASN A 63 -6.22 -4.63 -19.61
CA ASN A 63 -5.19 -5.66 -19.69
C ASN A 63 -3.78 -5.07 -19.85
N VAL A 64 -3.61 -3.99 -20.61
CA VAL A 64 -2.29 -3.36 -20.81
C VAL A 64 -1.80 -2.65 -19.55
N VAL A 65 -2.70 -1.97 -18.81
CA VAL A 65 -2.42 -1.36 -17.51
C VAL A 65 -2.11 -2.46 -16.49
N ASP A 66 -3.02 -3.43 -16.32
CA ASP A 66 -2.95 -4.48 -15.31
C ASP A 66 -1.77 -5.45 -15.52
N ALA A 67 -1.41 -5.77 -16.78
CA ALA A 67 -0.27 -6.64 -17.07
C ALA A 67 1.09 -6.02 -16.73
N ARG A 68 1.14 -4.71 -16.48
CA ARG A 68 2.38 -3.99 -16.23
C ARG A 68 2.53 -3.56 -14.77
N VAL A 69 1.43 -3.39 -14.06
CA VAL A 69 1.44 -2.84 -12.71
C VAL A 69 1.79 -3.95 -11.72
N LYS A 70 3.08 -4.01 -11.36
CA LYS A 70 3.57 -4.69 -10.16
C LYS A 70 4.05 -3.62 -9.19
N TYR A 71 3.55 -3.67 -7.96
CA TYR A 71 3.94 -2.72 -6.93
C TYR A 71 5.07 -3.32 -6.08
N ASN A 72 6.14 -2.56 -5.88
CA ASN A 72 7.09 -2.81 -4.80
C ASN A 72 6.42 -2.62 -3.44
N GLY A 73 5.46 -1.68 -3.37
CA GLY A 73 4.61 -1.56 -2.22
C GLY A 73 3.45 -0.62 -2.42
N ILE A 74 2.41 -0.84 -1.65
CA ILE A 74 1.27 0.05 -1.50
C ILE A 74 1.25 0.43 -0.04
N LYS A 75 1.24 1.73 0.23
CA LYS A 75 1.11 2.24 1.59
C LYS A 75 -0.08 3.18 1.66
N VAL A 76 -0.88 3.01 2.71
CA VAL A 76 -1.99 3.89 3.06
C VAL A 76 -1.73 4.41 4.46
N SER A 77 -1.58 5.72 4.58
CA SER A 77 -1.35 6.42 5.84
C SER A 77 -2.52 7.35 6.10
N CYS A 78 -3.36 6.97 7.06
CA CYS A 78 -4.50 7.74 7.49
C CYS A 78 -4.12 8.69 8.63
N ARG A 79 -4.64 9.91 8.57
CA ARG A 79 -4.50 10.97 9.55
C ARG A 79 -5.88 11.52 9.86
N ARG A 80 -5.98 12.45 10.81
CA ARG A 80 -7.26 13.05 11.20
C ARG A 80 -7.88 13.90 10.08
N ASP A 81 -7.04 14.52 9.26
CA ASP A 81 -7.40 15.55 8.29
C ASP A 81 -7.11 15.17 6.84
N HIS A 82 -6.38 14.07 6.61
CA HIS A 82 -6.02 13.59 5.28
C HIS A 82 -5.73 12.08 5.23
N VAL A 83 -5.72 11.53 4.02
CA VAL A 83 -5.26 10.18 3.70
C VAL A 83 -4.18 10.27 2.64
N LEU A 84 -2.99 9.75 2.93
CA LEU A 84 -1.89 9.61 1.98
C LEU A 84 -1.86 8.19 1.42
N ILE A 85 -1.97 8.07 0.10
CA ILE A 85 -1.74 6.82 -0.63
C ILE A 85 -0.42 6.92 -1.38
N GLU A 86 0.49 6.00 -1.08
CA GLU A 86 1.78 5.85 -1.75
C GLU A 86 1.78 4.55 -2.57
N LEU A 87 2.00 4.68 -3.87
CA LEU A 87 2.14 3.58 -4.81
C LEU A 87 3.59 3.51 -5.30
N ARG A 88 4.34 2.51 -4.83
CA ARG A 88 5.74 2.27 -5.25
C ARG A 88 5.77 1.23 -6.34
N TYR A 89 6.25 1.60 -7.52
CA TYR A 89 6.29 0.71 -8.69
C TYR A 89 7.62 -0.05 -8.75
N ARG A 90 7.61 -1.26 -9.33
CA ARG A 90 8.86 -2.05 -9.57
C ARG A 90 9.93 -1.31 -10.37
N GLY A 91 9.56 -0.28 -11.13
CA GLY A 91 10.48 0.58 -11.89
C GLY A 91 11.20 1.66 -11.07
N GLY A 92 11.02 1.70 -9.74
CA GLY A 92 11.77 2.59 -8.85
C GLY A 92 11.15 3.96 -8.60
N PHE A 93 10.05 4.31 -9.28
CA PHE A 93 9.32 5.55 -9.00
C PHE A 93 8.16 5.30 -8.02
N SER A 94 7.88 6.31 -7.22
CA SER A 94 6.75 6.36 -6.29
C SER A 94 5.75 7.40 -6.76
N ARG A 95 4.47 7.17 -6.48
CA ARG A 95 3.42 8.18 -6.61
C ARG A 95 2.79 8.42 -5.25
N TYR A 96 2.64 9.68 -4.89
CA TYR A 96 1.98 10.12 -3.67
C TYR A 96 0.68 10.84 -4.04
N VAL A 97 -0.42 10.41 -3.44
CA VAL A 97 -1.72 11.06 -3.60
C VAL A 97 -2.27 11.38 -2.23
N VAL A 98 -2.55 12.66 -1.99
CA VAL A 98 -3.11 13.16 -0.74
C VAL A 98 -4.58 13.48 -0.96
N TYR A 99 -5.44 12.81 -0.21
CA TYR A 99 -6.87 13.10 -0.16
C TYR A 99 -7.14 13.88 1.12
N ALA A 100 -7.69 15.08 1.03
CA ALA A 100 -7.90 15.92 2.20
C ALA A 100 -9.16 16.80 2.07
N GLY A 101 -9.57 17.40 3.19
CA GLY A 101 -10.67 18.36 3.22
C GLY A 101 -10.45 19.56 2.28
N VAL A 102 -11.53 20.24 1.89
CA VAL A 102 -11.48 21.39 0.97
C VAL A 102 -10.53 22.48 1.48
N ASP A 103 -10.57 22.74 2.78
CA ASP A 103 -9.78 23.78 3.45
C ASP A 103 -8.37 23.30 3.86
N TRP A 104 -8.01 22.05 3.57
CA TRP A 104 -6.70 21.52 3.92
C TRP A 104 -5.58 22.21 3.14
N ASN A 105 -4.55 22.68 3.84
CA ASN A 105 -3.51 23.54 3.27
C ASN A 105 -2.09 23.21 3.75
N SER A 106 -1.85 21.99 4.26
CA SER A 106 -0.50 21.62 4.68
C SER A 106 0.45 21.55 3.48
N GLU A 107 1.64 22.11 3.63
CA GLU A 107 2.71 22.04 2.64
C GLU A 107 3.50 20.74 2.71
N VAL A 108 3.37 20.02 3.83
CA VAL A 108 4.12 18.81 4.13
C VAL A 108 3.19 17.73 4.66
N VAL A 109 3.41 16.49 4.21
CA VAL A 109 2.83 15.28 4.80
C VAL A 109 3.94 14.33 5.20
N PHE A 110 3.65 13.44 6.14
CA PHE A 110 4.65 12.52 6.66
C PHE A 110 4.37 11.07 6.26
N SER A 111 5.39 10.39 5.73
CA SER A 111 5.36 8.94 5.50
C SER A 111 6.45 8.26 6.33
N ASN A 112 6.06 7.32 7.20
CA ASN A 112 6.98 6.36 7.80
C ASN A 112 7.56 5.43 6.73
N ILE A 113 8.84 5.58 6.41
CA ILE A 113 9.55 4.68 5.51
C ILE A 113 10.23 3.60 6.34
N ALA A 114 9.98 2.34 5.98
CA ALA A 114 10.76 1.22 6.48
C ALA A 114 12.22 1.39 6.07
N TYR A 115 13.06 1.84 7.00
CA TYR A 115 14.47 2.03 6.73
C TYR A 115 15.16 0.66 6.72
N LYS A 116 15.99 0.41 5.70
CA LYS A 116 16.63 -0.91 5.48
C LYS A 116 17.78 -1.22 6.45
N SER A 117 18.13 -0.32 7.37
CA SER A 117 19.19 -0.59 8.35
C SER A 117 18.74 -1.61 9.38
N GLU A 118 19.69 -2.46 9.77
CA GLU A 118 19.55 -3.41 10.87
C GLU A 118 19.43 -2.73 12.24
N TYR A 119 19.76 -1.44 12.34
CA TYR A 119 19.96 -0.74 13.62
C TYR A 119 19.14 0.53 13.84
N THR A 120 18.41 1.04 12.83
CA THR A 120 17.64 2.28 13.01
C THR A 120 16.15 2.06 12.81
N PRO A 121 15.29 2.59 13.71
CA PRO A 121 13.84 2.49 13.57
C PRO A 121 13.36 3.18 12.29
N ASP A 122 12.10 2.92 11.93
CA ASP A 122 11.40 3.62 10.84
C ASP A 122 11.63 5.12 10.96
N ARG A 123 12.04 5.75 9.85
CA ARG A 123 12.13 7.20 9.78
C ARG A 123 10.84 7.74 9.20
N THR A 124 10.24 8.67 9.92
CA THR A 124 9.20 9.53 9.37
C THR A 124 9.87 10.51 8.41
N VAL A 125 9.48 10.44 7.14
CA VAL A 125 10.00 11.31 6.08
C VAL A 125 8.95 12.36 5.76
N ALA A 126 9.37 13.62 5.79
CA ALA A 126 8.60 14.75 5.29
C ALA A 126 8.57 14.71 3.76
N ILE A 127 7.37 14.75 3.19
CA ILE A 127 7.11 14.79 1.75
C ILE A 127 6.55 16.17 1.43
N SER A 128 7.15 16.86 0.46
CA SER A 128 6.68 18.17 0.04
C SER A 128 5.45 18.02 -0.85
N VAL A 129 4.30 18.47 -0.36
CA VAL A 129 3.00 18.27 -1.01
C VAL A 129 2.99 18.88 -2.41
N GLY A 130 3.39 20.16 -2.53
CA GLY A 130 3.37 20.86 -3.82
C GLY A 130 4.38 20.36 -4.86
N LYS A 131 5.35 19.53 -4.46
CA LYS A 131 6.40 19.01 -5.35
C LYS A 131 6.20 17.54 -5.71
N GLU A 132 5.71 16.74 -4.77
CA GLU A 132 5.74 15.28 -4.86
C GLU A 132 4.35 14.63 -4.85
N CYS A 133 3.31 15.38 -4.45
CA CYS A 133 1.97 14.84 -4.27
C CYS A 133 0.98 15.38 -5.31
N GLU A 134 0.09 14.50 -5.76
CA GLU A 134 -1.19 14.88 -6.34
C GLU A 134 -2.17 15.13 -5.17
N VAL A 135 -2.79 16.31 -5.11
CA VAL A 135 -3.74 16.65 -4.04
C VAL A 135 -5.17 16.61 -4.54
N ILE A 136 -6.00 15.83 -3.87
CA ILE A 136 -7.42 15.70 -4.13
C ILE A 136 -8.17 16.26 -2.93
N LYS A 137 -8.82 17.41 -3.14
CA LYS A 137 -9.62 18.08 -2.12
C LYS A 137 -11.09 17.71 -2.26
N SER A 138 -11.73 17.34 -1.16
CA SER A 138 -13.16 17.03 -1.12
C SER A 138 -13.68 17.05 0.32
N GLU A 139 -14.96 17.38 0.50
CA GLU A 139 -15.65 17.15 1.77
C GLU A 139 -15.70 15.64 2.13
N ASP A 140 -15.79 14.78 1.10
CA ASP A 140 -15.84 13.32 1.20
C ASP A 140 -14.48 12.67 0.89
N TYR A 141 -13.36 13.33 1.24
CA TYR A 141 -12.02 12.89 0.85
C TYR A 141 -11.70 11.44 1.27
N GLU A 142 -12.16 10.99 2.44
CA GLU A 142 -11.99 9.60 2.89
C GLU A 142 -12.66 8.62 1.91
N LYS A 143 -13.88 8.92 1.46
CA LYS A 143 -14.62 8.08 0.51
C LYS A 143 -13.89 8.01 -0.83
N MET A 144 -13.37 9.15 -1.31
CA MET A 144 -12.60 9.20 -2.54
C MET A 144 -11.30 8.39 -2.46
N ALA A 145 -10.56 8.52 -1.35
CA ALA A 145 -9.32 7.77 -1.14
C ALA A 145 -9.55 6.26 -1.20
N PHE A 146 -10.56 5.77 -0.49
CA PHE A 146 -10.88 4.34 -0.43
C PHE A 146 -11.50 3.85 -1.75
N PHE A 147 -12.22 4.69 -2.49
CA PHE A 147 -12.70 4.34 -3.82
C PHE A 147 -11.54 4.14 -4.81
N ASP A 148 -10.59 5.07 -4.86
CA ASP A 148 -9.42 4.95 -5.74
C ASP A 148 -8.54 3.77 -5.33
N LEU A 149 -8.34 3.55 -4.02
CA LEU A 149 -7.65 2.36 -3.50
C LEU A 149 -8.36 1.06 -3.91
N ALA A 150 -9.69 1.02 -3.83
CA ALA A 150 -10.46 -0.15 -4.25
C ALA A 150 -10.25 -0.44 -5.73
N ILE A 151 -10.17 0.59 -6.58
CA ILE A 151 -9.84 0.38 -8.00
C ILE A 151 -8.43 -0.22 -8.10
N VAL A 152 -7.42 0.35 -7.44
CA VAL A 152 -6.05 -0.19 -7.47
C VAL A 152 -6.00 -1.67 -7.08
N LEU A 153 -6.70 -2.04 -6.01
CA LEU A 153 -6.72 -3.41 -5.48
C LEU A 153 -7.67 -4.36 -6.22
N LYS A 154 -8.56 -3.87 -7.09
CA LYS A 154 -9.55 -4.70 -7.81
C LYS A 154 -8.93 -5.73 -8.76
N ASN A 155 -7.66 -5.59 -9.15
CA ASN A 155 -6.99 -6.57 -10.00
C ASN A 155 -6.53 -7.78 -9.16
N PRO A 156 -7.14 -8.97 -9.30
CA PRO A 156 -6.77 -10.15 -8.51
C PRO A 156 -5.36 -10.68 -8.79
N LYS A 157 -4.73 -10.25 -9.89
CA LYS A 157 -3.38 -10.67 -10.28
C LYS A 157 -2.30 -9.68 -9.81
N ILE A 158 -2.67 -8.67 -9.03
CA ILE A 158 -1.74 -7.63 -8.63
C ILE A 158 -0.84 -8.14 -7.51
N GLU A 159 0.43 -8.32 -7.84
CA GLU A 159 1.47 -8.66 -6.86
C GLU A 159 1.98 -7.38 -6.21
N VAL A 160 1.94 -7.35 -4.88
CA VAL A 160 2.44 -6.25 -4.06
C VAL A 160 3.59 -6.75 -3.20
N GLY A 161 4.75 -6.10 -3.29
CA GLY A 161 5.91 -6.45 -2.46
C GLY A 161 5.65 -6.23 -0.97
N CYS A 162 5.18 -5.04 -0.62
CA CYS A 162 4.84 -4.68 0.76
C CYS A 162 3.53 -3.89 0.80
N PHE A 163 2.54 -4.40 1.53
CA PHE A 163 1.32 -3.67 1.86
C PHE A 163 1.46 -3.06 3.25
N THR A 164 1.30 -1.75 3.35
CA THR A 164 1.40 -1.02 4.62
C THR A 164 0.12 -0.26 4.88
N PHE A 165 -0.42 -0.42 6.09
CA PHE A 165 -1.55 0.35 6.56
C PHE A 165 -1.25 0.92 7.94
N GLU A 166 -1.41 2.22 8.09
CA GLU A 166 -1.17 2.91 9.35
C GLU A 166 -2.21 4.02 9.57
N TYR A 167 -2.67 4.13 10.81
CA TYR A 167 -3.18 5.39 11.33
C TYR A 167 -2.10 5.98 12.21
N TYR A 168 -1.80 7.26 12.06
CA TYR A 168 -0.80 7.91 12.90
C TYR A 168 -1.22 9.33 13.22
N VAL A 169 -0.79 9.81 14.38
CA VAL A 169 -1.12 11.14 14.91
C VAL A 169 0.15 11.98 14.81
N GLU A 170 0.09 13.10 14.08
CA GLU A 170 1.23 14.01 13.97
C GLU A 170 1.47 14.73 15.30
N LYS A 171 2.32 14.15 16.16
CA LYS A 171 3.42 14.79 16.91
C LYS A 171 3.90 13.94 18.08
N ALA A 172 5.22 13.93 18.28
CA ALA A 172 5.94 13.35 19.40
C ALA A 172 5.54 13.88 20.81
N ASN A 173 4.69 14.91 20.91
CA ASN A 173 4.38 15.62 22.16
C ASN A 173 2.88 15.92 22.39
N MET A 174 1.96 15.45 21.54
CA MET A 174 0.51 15.61 21.79
C MET A 174 -0.06 14.29 22.31
N PRO A 175 -0.87 14.30 23.39
CA PRO A 175 -1.54 13.09 23.85
C PRO A 175 -2.45 12.55 22.75
N ILE A 176 -2.43 11.23 22.54
CA ILE A 176 -3.43 10.54 21.74
C ILE A 176 -4.79 10.88 22.35
N THR A 177 -5.67 11.47 21.54
CA THR A 177 -7.01 11.83 22.00
C THR A 177 -7.98 10.67 21.79
N VAL A 178 -9.11 10.66 22.50
CA VAL A 178 -10.19 9.69 22.25
C VAL A 178 -10.64 9.71 20.78
N GLN A 179 -10.65 10.91 20.18
CA GLN A 179 -10.99 11.10 18.77
C GLN A 179 -9.99 10.43 17.82
N ASP A 180 -8.72 10.30 18.22
CA ASP A 180 -7.69 9.63 17.43
C ASP A 180 -7.88 8.11 17.44
N ALA A 181 -8.14 7.53 18.61
CA ALA A 181 -8.44 6.11 18.74
C ALA A 181 -9.72 5.75 17.95
N GLU A 182 -10.77 6.57 18.05
CA GLU A 182 -12.00 6.40 17.27
C GLU A 182 -11.76 6.53 15.77
N SER A 183 -10.94 7.49 15.34
CA SER A 183 -10.58 7.67 13.93
C SER A 183 -9.74 6.51 13.40
N SER A 184 -8.76 6.05 14.17
CA SER A 184 -7.96 4.85 13.86
C SER A 184 -8.87 3.66 13.61
N LYS A 185 -9.77 3.34 14.56
CA LYS A 185 -10.73 2.25 14.45
C LYS A 185 -11.64 2.40 13.23
N ARG A 186 -12.15 3.62 12.98
CA ARG A 186 -12.96 3.94 11.79
C ARG A 186 -12.22 3.61 10.49
N PHE A 187 -10.94 3.98 10.38
CA PHE A 187 -10.15 3.73 9.17
C PHE A 187 -9.84 2.24 8.97
N TYR A 188 -9.55 1.49 10.03
CA TYR A 188 -9.37 0.04 9.96
C TYR A 188 -10.66 -0.68 9.53
N GLU A 189 -11.83 -0.25 10.02
CA GLU A 189 -13.12 -0.81 9.57
C GLU A 189 -13.45 -0.45 8.12
N LYS A 190 -13.09 0.75 7.64
CA LYS A 190 -13.18 1.10 6.21
C LYS A 190 -12.29 0.19 5.36
N MET A 191 -11.07 -0.11 5.81
CA MET A 191 -10.19 -1.05 5.10
C MET A 191 -10.75 -2.46 5.10
N ARG A 192 -11.25 -2.92 6.24
CA ARG A 192 -11.90 -4.23 6.35
C ARG A 192 -13.05 -4.36 5.36
N THR A 193 -13.90 -3.33 5.28
CA THR A 193 -15.04 -3.27 4.36
C THR A 193 -14.57 -3.28 2.90
N LEU A 194 -13.52 -2.53 2.57
CA LEU A 194 -12.94 -2.54 1.24
C LEU A 194 -12.43 -3.95 0.89
N LEU A 195 -11.59 -4.55 1.74
CA LEU A 195 -10.97 -5.84 1.49
C LEU A 195 -12.00 -6.99 1.45
N SER A 196 -13.04 -6.94 2.28
CA SER A 196 -14.13 -7.92 2.26
C SER A 196 -15.02 -7.80 1.02
N SER A 197 -15.11 -6.60 0.43
CA SER A 197 -15.82 -6.37 -0.83
C SER A 197 -15.06 -6.89 -2.05
N LEU A 198 -13.75 -7.18 -1.92
CA LEU A 198 -12.97 -7.79 -2.99
C LEU A 198 -13.38 -9.25 -3.15
N ASN A 199 -13.56 -9.69 -4.39
CA ASN A 199 -13.83 -11.09 -4.73
C ASN A 199 -12.58 -12.00 -4.67
N HIS A 200 -11.50 -11.52 -4.06
CA HIS A 200 -10.21 -12.19 -3.97
C HIS A 200 -9.41 -11.68 -2.76
N LYS A 201 -8.43 -12.47 -2.33
CA LYS A 201 -7.43 -12.07 -1.35
C LYS A 201 -6.23 -11.40 -2.04
N LEU A 202 -5.55 -10.50 -1.34
CA LEU A 202 -4.39 -9.79 -1.87
C LEU A 202 -3.15 -10.68 -2.00
N LEU A 203 -2.44 -10.58 -3.12
CA LEU A 203 -1.14 -11.23 -3.34
C LEU A 203 -0.02 -10.32 -2.82
N VAL A 204 0.29 -10.43 -1.53
CA VAL A 204 1.28 -9.57 -0.85
C VAL A 204 2.39 -10.39 -0.20
N SER A 205 3.67 -10.07 -0.45
CA SER A 205 4.80 -10.77 0.19
C SER A 205 5.13 -10.27 1.59
N LYS A 206 4.83 -9.01 1.91
CA LYS A 206 5.01 -8.43 3.24
C LYS A 206 3.79 -7.61 3.65
N VAL A 207 3.32 -7.80 4.87
CA VAL A 207 2.29 -6.94 5.50
C VAL A 207 2.95 -6.16 6.64
N LYS A 208 2.74 -4.85 6.67
CA LYS A 208 3.15 -3.97 7.77
C LYS A 208 1.95 -3.19 8.30
N LEU A 209 1.65 -3.36 9.56
CA LEU A 209 0.51 -2.73 10.23
C LEU A 209 1.01 -1.90 11.41
N VAL A 210 0.52 -0.66 11.51
CA VAL A 210 0.70 0.17 12.71
C VAL A 210 -0.65 0.29 13.39
N VAL A 211 -0.83 -0.48 14.46
CA VAL A 211 -2.12 -0.80 15.10
C VAL A 211 -2.06 -0.58 16.60
N GLU A 212 -3.15 -0.04 17.16
CA GLU A 212 -3.27 0.18 18.62
C GLU A 212 -3.79 -1.06 19.35
N ASP A 213 -4.46 -1.97 18.64
CA ASP A 213 -5.09 -3.15 19.21
C ASP A 213 -5.21 -4.31 18.19
N PRO A 214 -5.52 -5.54 18.65
CA PRO A 214 -5.64 -6.72 17.79
C PRO A 214 -6.69 -6.65 16.67
N ASP A 215 -7.77 -5.86 16.80
CA ASP A 215 -8.81 -5.74 15.76
C ASP A 215 -8.23 -5.15 14.48
N GLY A 216 -7.28 -4.23 14.58
CA GLY A 216 -6.60 -3.65 13.41
C GLY A 216 -5.84 -4.70 12.59
N VAL A 217 -5.27 -5.72 13.25
CA VAL A 217 -4.65 -6.86 12.55
C VAL A 217 -5.70 -7.71 11.86
N LEU A 218 -6.78 -8.03 12.57
CA LEU A 218 -7.90 -8.84 12.07
C LEU A 218 -8.68 -8.13 10.93
N ALA A 219 -8.61 -6.81 10.83
CA ALA A 219 -9.22 -6.04 9.77
C ALA A 219 -8.54 -6.26 8.41
N ILE A 220 -7.26 -6.67 8.37
CA ILE A 220 -6.45 -6.70 7.15
C ILE A 220 -5.84 -8.08 6.88
N LEU A 221 -5.16 -8.68 7.86
CA LEU A 221 -4.37 -9.90 7.66
C LEU A 221 -5.19 -11.08 7.08
N PRO A 222 -6.46 -11.33 7.47
CA PRO A 222 -7.26 -12.42 6.91
C PRO A 222 -7.52 -12.33 5.40
N TYR A 223 -7.37 -11.15 4.81
CA TYR A 223 -7.63 -10.88 3.39
C TYR A 223 -6.38 -10.99 2.50
N VAL A 224 -5.28 -11.50 3.03
CA VAL A 224 -4.03 -11.74 2.27
C VAL A 224 -3.90 -13.23 1.94
N VAL A 225 -3.36 -13.55 0.76
CA VAL A 225 -3.09 -14.92 0.34
C VAL A 225 -1.96 -15.51 1.21
N PRO A 226 -2.23 -16.54 2.04
CA PRO A 226 -1.25 -17.06 3.01
C PRO A 226 0.05 -17.55 2.37
N VAL A 227 -0.06 -18.30 1.27
CA VAL A 227 1.11 -18.94 0.61
C VAL A 227 2.05 -17.96 -0.08
N PHE A 228 1.62 -16.72 -0.28
CA PHE A 228 2.43 -15.68 -0.90
C PHE A 228 3.07 -14.76 0.14
N LEU A 229 2.57 -14.78 1.39
CA LEU A 229 3.05 -13.97 2.49
C LEU A 229 4.34 -14.56 3.08
N GLN A 230 5.35 -13.71 3.24
CA GLN A 230 6.68 -14.07 3.74
C GLN A 230 7.01 -13.30 5.03
N GLU A 231 6.53 -12.07 5.17
CA GLU A 231 6.84 -11.24 6.34
C GLU A 231 5.58 -10.60 6.92
N ILE A 232 5.45 -10.68 8.25
CA ILE A 232 4.44 -9.95 9.03
C ILE A 232 5.17 -8.94 9.92
N GLU A 233 4.76 -7.68 9.87
CA GLU A 233 5.22 -6.62 10.75
C GLU A 233 4.02 -5.98 11.47
N ILE A 234 3.99 -6.04 12.80
CA ILE A 234 2.92 -5.51 13.65
C ILE A 234 3.53 -4.56 14.66
N ASN A 235 3.29 -3.27 14.49
CA ASN A 235 3.85 -2.23 15.32
C ASN A 235 2.74 -1.52 16.10
N SER A 236 2.97 -1.25 17.38
CA SER A 236 2.20 -0.30 18.16
C SER A 236 3.10 0.86 18.58
N GLU A 237 2.66 2.10 18.41
CA GLU A 237 3.45 3.27 18.81
C GLU A 237 3.58 3.39 20.32
N VAL A 238 2.56 2.91 21.06
CA VAL A 238 2.53 2.89 22.52
C VAL A 238 2.25 1.46 22.98
N SER A 239 2.92 1.00 24.05
CA SER A 239 2.51 -0.22 24.73
C SER A 239 1.17 0.05 25.42
N THR A 240 0.07 -0.50 24.88
CA THR A 240 -1.28 -0.32 25.41
C THR A 240 -1.80 -1.63 25.99
N ASN A 241 -2.64 -1.54 27.03
CA ASN A 241 -3.32 -2.71 27.58
C ASN A 241 -4.35 -3.31 26.60
N SER A 242 -4.65 -2.64 25.49
CA SER A 242 -5.57 -3.12 24.44
C SER A 242 -5.14 -4.47 23.84
N TRP A 243 -3.84 -4.78 23.90
CA TRP A 243 -3.27 -6.05 23.43
C TRP A 243 -3.42 -7.21 24.42
N GLN A 244 -3.90 -6.98 25.65
CA GLN A 244 -4.12 -8.04 26.65
C GLN A 244 -5.32 -8.94 26.33
N ASN A 245 -6.09 -8.64 25.29
CA ASN A 245 -7.27 -9.42 24.90
C ASN A 245 -6.86 -10.78 24.29
N GLN A 246 -6.69 -11.79 25.14
CA GLN A 246 -6.27 -13.13 24.74
C GLN A 246 -7.15 -13.76 23.66
N VAL A 247 -8.48 -13.57 23.72
CA VAL A 247 -9.40 -14.10 22.71
C VAL A 247 -9.09 -13.55 21.31
N LYS A 248 -8.70 -12.27 21.20
CA LYS A 248 -8.33 -11.69 19.91
C LYS A 248 -6.93 -12.12 19.46
N ILE A 249 -5.99 -12.26 20.39
CA ILE A 249 -4.65 -12.79 20.09
C ILE A 249 -4.76 -14.22 19.55
N GLU A 250 -5.52 -15.08 20.23
CA GLU A 250 -5.82 -16.46 19.79
C GLU A 250 -6.40 -16.46 18.36
N ARG A 251 -7.30 -15.53 18.05
CA ARG A 251 -7.85 -15.40 16.69
C ARG A 251 -6.79 -15.01 15.66
N ILE A 252 -5.82 -14.17 16.00
CA ILE A 252 -4.73 -13.78 15.10
C ILE A 252 -3.79 -14.96 14.83
N VAL A 253 -3.32 -15.63 15.89
CA VAL A 253 -2.33 -16.69 15.76
C VAL A 253 -2.88 -17.95 15.07
N ASN A 254 -4.20 -18.16 15.13
CA ASN A 254 -4.90 -19.22 14.41
C ASN A 254 -5.28 -18.85 12.97
N LEU A 255 -4.91 -17.66 12.46
CA LEU A 255 -5.09 -17.35 11.05
C LEU A 255 -4.18 -18.22 10.18
N GLU A 256 -4.70 -18.69 9.05
CA GLU A 256 -3.92 -19.41 8.06
C GLU A 256 -2.70 -18.59 7.59
N GLN A 257 -2.87 -17.26 7.48
CA GLN A 257 -1.79 -16.32 7.16
C GLN A 257 -0.71 -16.29 8.22
N TRP A 258 -1.06 -16.41 9.50
CA TRP A 258 -0.07 -16.44 10.58
C TRP A 258 0.70 -17.76 10.55
N MET A 259 -0.01 -18.89 10.50
CA MET A 259 0.58 -20.23 10.59
C MET A 259 1.45 -20.61 9.39
N LYS A 260 1.18 -20.07 8.19
CA LYS A 260 1.92 -20.42 6.97
C LYS A 260 3.16 -19.56 6.70
N VAL A 261 3.28 -18.40 7.34
CA VAL A 261 4.45 -17.54 7.17
C VAL A 261 5.63 -18.16 7.91
N LYS A 262 6.72 -18.39 7.20
CA LYS A 262 7.92 -18.99 7.79
C LYS A 262 9.08 -18.03 7.96
N ASP A 263 9.14 -16.95 7.18
CA ASP A 263 10.39 -16.20 7.08
C ASP A 263 10.61 -15.26 8.27
N ILE A 264 9.86 -14.14 8.37
CA ILE A 264 10.11 -13.14 9.42
C ILE A 264 8.82 -12.66 10.09
N LEU A 265 8.86 -12.60 11.42
CA LEU A 265 7.98 -11.76 12.24
C LEU A 265 8.73 -10.53 12.76
N LYS A 266 8.17 -9.34 12.53
CA LYS A 266 8.65 -8.08 13.11
C LYS A 266 7.60 -7.48 14.02
N THR A 267 8.01 -7.00 15.17
CA THR A 267 7.10 -6.41 16.16
C THR A 267 7.70 -5.19 16.79
N LYS A 268 6.88 -4.16 17.03
CA LYS A 268 7.23 -3.03 17.89
C LYS A 268 6.20 -2.89 19.00
N ASN A 269 6.63 -2.98 20.26
CA ASN A 269 5.78 -2.88 21.47
C ASN A 269 4.59 -3.87 21.52
N THR A 270 4.64 -4.99 20.77
CA THR A 270 3.55 -5.97 20.66
C THR A 270 4.00 -7.41 20.88
N PHE A 271 5.31 -7.67 20.96
CA PHE A 271 5.85 -9.04 21.00
C PHE A 271 5.37 -9.83 22.21
N GLU A 272 5.34 -9.20 23.39
CA GLU A 272 5.01 -9.84 24.67
C GLU A 272 3.59 -10.41 24.74
N PHE A 273 2.69 -10.00 23.85
CA PHE A 273 1.30 -10.44 23.86
C PHE A 273 1.06 -11.73 23.09
N PHE A 274 2.01 -12.18 22.27
CA PHE A 274 1.87 -13.41 21.48
C PHE A 274 2.42 -14.62 22.25
N PRO A 275 1.64 -15.71 22.42
CA PRO A 275 2.13 -16.91 23.08
C PRO A 275 3.27 -17.56 22.28
N MET A 276 4.33 -17.99 22.97
CA MET A 276 5.56 -18.49 22.36
C MET A 276 5.34 -19.73 21.49
N GLU A 277 4.41 -20.61 21.87
CA GLU A 277 4.02 -21.80 21.13
C GLU A 277 3.50 -21.49 19.72
N HIS A 278 2.97 -20.28 19.51
CA HIS A 278 2.47 -19.81 18.23
C HIS A 278 3.50 -18.99 17.43
N LEU A 279 4.74 -18.92 17.91
CA LEU A 279 5.84 -18.21 17.26
C LEU A 279 6.89 -19.15 16.67
N VAL A 280 6.97 -20.40 17.15
CA VAL A 280 8.06 -21.35 16.83
C VAL A 280 8.24 -21.68 15.35
N HIS A 281 7.24 -21.41 14.51
CA HIS A 281 7.31 -21.68 13.07
C HIS A 281 7.96 -20.55 12.25
N PHE A 282 8.19 -19.37 12.84
CA PHE A 282 8.96 -18.29 12.21
C PHE A 282 10.47 -18.58 12.33
N GLU A 283 11.20 -18.45 11.23
CA GLU A 283 12.66 -18.62 11.18
C GLU A 283 13.40 -17.47 11.86
N ARG A 284 12.83 -16.26 11.83
CA ARG A 284 13.48 -15.04 12.33
C ARG A 284 12.50 -14.10 13.01
N PHE A 285 12.96 -13.46 14.07
CA PHE A 285 12.24 -12.40 14.79
C PHE A 285 13.02 -11.09 14.75
N ARG A 286 12.31 -9.96 14.64
CA ARG A 286 12.86 -8.64 14.95
C ARG A 286 11.93 -7.91 15.91
N ILE A 287 12.43 -7.68 17.12
CA ILE A 287 11.66 -7.13 18.21
C ILE A 287 12.21 -5.75 18.55
N TYR A 288 11.34 -4.74 18.51
CA TYR A 288 11.65 -3.38 18.91
C TYR A 288 10.80 -3.02 20.13
N GLN A 289 11.45 -2.63 21.23
CA GLN A 289 10.76 -2.15 22.41
C GLN A 289 11.17 -0.70 22.67
N SER A 290 10.20 0.19 22.77
CA SER A 290 10.42 1.55 23.22
C SER A 290 10.38 1.59 24.74
N PHE A 291 11.47 1.98 25.39
CA PHE A 291 11.49 2.27 26.83
C PHE A 291 11.33 3.78 27.03
N SER A 292 10.24 4.21 27.66
CA SER A 292 10.12 5.58 28.16
C SER A 292 10.97 5.71 29.43
N CYS A 293 12.02 6.54 29.39
CA CYS A 293 12.79 6.87 30.58
C CYS A 293 11.86 7.60 31.56
N PRO A 294 11.76 7.20 32.85
CA PRO A 294 10.98 7.93 33.83
C PRO A 294 11.51 9.36 33.88
N ARG A 295 10.64 10.36 33.70
CA ARG A 295 11.01 11.75 33.96
C ARG A 295 11.46 11.82 35.41
N THR A 296 12.75 12.05 35.64
CA THR A 296 13.25 12.43 36.95
C THR A 296 12.56 13.74 37.31
N ASN A 297 11.60 13.67 38.23
CA ASN A 297 11.10 14.84 38.92
C ASN A 297 12.27 15.38 39.75
N THR A 298 13.03 16.32 39.18
CA THR A 298 13.87 17.19 39.99
C THR A 298 12.94 18.18 40.66
N GLY A 299 12.80 18.02 41.98
CA GLY A 299 12.07 18.95 42.86
C GLY A 299 12.77 20.28 43.04
#